data_AF-A0A7S0J7U8-F1
#
_entry.id   AF-A0A7S0J7U8-F1
#
_cell.length_a   1.000
_cell.length_b   1.000
_cell.length_c   1.000
_cell.angle_alpha   90.00
_cell.angle_beta   90.00
_cell.angle_gamma   90.00
#
_symmetry.space_group_name_H-M   'P 1'
#
loop_
_entity.id
_entity.type
_entity.pdbx_description
1 polymer ?
#
loop_
_entity_poly.entity_id
_entity_poly.type
_entity_poly.pdbx_seq_one_letter_code
_entity_poly.pdbx_strand_id
1 'polypeptide(L)'
;TTFNMGVFLIHPNAEEHARLLELQKSGTVKFQTGMSEQGFLNVVYKDQWYDIGFEHNANLAIFRHNRSYWDRHETEIRIVHYTMNKPWKCSREYERACLWW
;
A
#
# COMPACT_ATOMS: atom_id res chain seq x y z
N THR A 1 -4.72 -11.10 7.54
CA THR A 1 -4.07 -10.54 6.34
C THR A 1 -4.11 -9.03 6.44
N THR A 2 -3.19 -8.32 5.79
CA THR A 2 -3.12 -6.85 5.78
C THR A 2 -3.07 -6.34 4.35
N PHE A 3 -3.48 -5.10 4.14
CA PHE A 3 -3.47 -4.41 2.85
C PHE A 3 -2.54 -3.19 2.84
N ASN A 4 -2.12 -2.77 1.65
CA ASN A 4 -1.29 -1.58 1.46
C ASN A 4 -2.14 -0.38 1.02
N MET A 5 -1.86 0.81 1.58
CA MET A 5 -2.63 2.04 1.31
C MET A 5 -2.12 2.86 0.12
N GLY A 6 -1.21 2.33 -0.70
CA GLY A 6 -0.74 3.03 -1.90
C GLY A 6 -1.79 3.17 -2.98
N VAL A 7 -2.64 2.16 -3.15
CA VAL A 7 -3.76 2.14 -4.10
C VAL A 7 -4.93 1.47 -3.40
N PHE A 8 -6.08 2.13 -3.43
CA PHE A 8 -7.32 1.63 -2.86
C PHE A 8 -8.50 2.26 -3.59
N LEU A 9 -9.62 1.53 -3.60
CA LEU A 9 -10.90 2.03 -4.10
C LEU A 9 -11.80 2.27 -2.90
N ILE A 10 -12.37 3.47 -2.81
CA ILE A 10 -13.33 3.84 -1.76
C ILE A 10 -14.55 4.50 -2.36
N HIS A 11 -15.66 4.41 -1.64
CA HIS A 11 -16.80 5.28 -1.83
C HIS A 11 -16.71 6.43 -0.82
N PRO A 12 -16.49 7.69 -1.25
CA PRO A 12 -16.41 8.81 -0.33
C PRO A 12 -17.70 8.94 0.50
N ASN A 13 -17.56 9.00 1.82
CA ASN A 13 -18.69 9.11 2.75
C ASN A 13 -18.28 10.02 3.93
N ALA A 14 -19.06 11.07 4.16
CA ALA A 14 -18.78 12.06 5.20
C ALA A 14 -18.92 11.51 6.63
N GLU A 15 -19.88 10.61 6.86
CA GLU A 15 -20.10 9.95 8.15
C GLU A 15 -18.93 9.02 8.48
N GLU A 16 -18.48 8.26 7.48
CA GLU A 16 -17.33 7.37 7.65
C GLU A 16 -16.04 8.15 7.93
N HIS A 17 -15.83 9.26 7.22
CA HIS A 17 -14.71 10.16 7.50
C HIS A 17 -14.77 10.71 8.94
N ALA A 18 -15.94 11.17 9.41
CA ALA A 18 -16.11 11.64 10.78
C ALA A 18 -15.82 10.53 11.80
N ARG A 19 -16.31 9.32 11.56
CA ARG A 19 -16.05 8.13 12.39
C ARG A 19 -14.56 7.80 12.49
N LEU A 20 -13.84 7.83 11.37
CA LEU A 20 -12.39 7.59 11.35
C LEU A 20 -11.63 8.65 12.17
N LEU A 21 -12.03 9.93 12.08
CA LEU A 21 -11.44 11.00 12.87
C LEU A 21 -11.70 10.82 14.38
N GLU A 22 -12.91 10.44 14.78
CA GLU A 22 -13.23 10.17 16.19
C GLU A 22 -12.43 8.98 16.74
N LEU A 23 -12.34 7.90 15.98
CA LEU A 23 -11.53 6.73 16.34
C LEU A 23 -10.06 7.10 16.53
N GLN A 24 -9.51 7.89 15.61
CA GLN A 24 -8.12 8.37 15.71
C GLN A 24 -7.92 9.25 16.96
N LYS A 25 -8.82 10.22 17.21
CA LYS A 25 -8.73 11.14 18.35
C LYS A 25 -8.88 10.43 19.70
N SER A 26 -9.74 9.42 19.77
CA SER A 26 -9.98 8.66 20.99
C SER A 26 -8.73 7.91 21.48
N GLY A 27 -7.79 7.60 20.59
CA GLY A 27 -6.60 6.81 20.89
C GLY A 27 -6.89 5.35 21.32
N THR A 28 -8.14 4.89 21.13
CA THR A 28 -8.58 3.54 21.51
C THR A 28 -8.09 2.48 20.52
N VAL A 29 -7.99 2.83 19.24
CA VAL A 29 -7.46 1.95 18.20
C VAL A 29 -5.94 1.89 18.33
N LYS A 30 -5.41 0.74 18.74
CA LYS A 30 -3.96 0.49 18.78
C LYS A 30 -3.50 -0.11 17.46
N PHE A 31 -2.52 0.53 16.84
CA PHE A 31 -1.95 0.10 15.56
C PHE A 31 -0.44 0.36 15.50
N GLN A 32 0.24 -0.23 14.52
CA GLN A 32 1.66 0.01 14.28
C GLN A 32 1.86 1.41 13.71
N THR A 33 2.21 2.38 14.55
CA THR A 33 2.33 3.80 14.17
C THR A 33 3.39 4.06 13.09
N GLY A 34 4.43 3.23 13.00
CA GLY A 34 5.42 3.29 11.91
C GLY A 34 4.85 2.98 10.52
N MET A 35 3.63 2.44 10.45
CA MET A 35 2.88 2.20 9.21
C MET A 35 1.83 3.29 8.96
N SER A 36 1.78 4.34 9.78
CA SER A 36 0.89 5.50 9.60
C SER A 36 -0.57 5.12 9.35
N GLU A 37 -1.21 5.70 8.32
CA GLU A 37 -2.59 5.45 7.93
C GLU A 37 -2.82 3.98 7.55
N GLN A 38 -1.86 3.32 6.90
CA GLN A 38 -1.97 1.90 6.58
C GLN A 38 -2.12 1.07 7.85
N GLY A 39 -1.30 1.33 8.88
CA GLY A 39 -1.40 0.61 10.15
C GLY A 39 -2.77 0.80 10.80
N PHE A 40 -3.26 2.03 10.86
CA PHE A 40 -4.56 2.36 11.43
C PHE A 40 -5.71 1.69 10.67
N LEU A 41 -5.74 1.83 9.35
CA LEU A 41 -6.84 1.32 8.52
C LEU A 41 -6.85 -0.21 8.47
N ASN A 42 -5.69 -0.87 8.57
CA ASN A 42 -5.63 -2.33 8.70
C ASN A 42 -6.27 -2.85 9.99
N VAL A 43 -6.31 -2.05 11.06
CA VAL A 43 -7.02 -2.42 12.29
C VAL A 43 -8.51 -2.12 12.15
N VAL A 44 -8.87 -0.94 11.65
CA VAL A 44 -10.27 -0.50 11.53
C VAL A 44 -11.06 -1.37 10.55
N TYR A 45 -10.44 -1.76 9.43
CA TYR A 45 -11.09 -2.49 8.34
C TYR A 45 -10.60 -3.92 8.20
N LYS A 46 -9.97 -4.50 9.24
CA LYS A 46 -9.34 -5.83 9.21
C LYS A 46 -10.21 -6.91 8.55
N ASP A 47 -11.52 -6.86 8.84
CA ASP A 47 -12.51 -7.84 8.38
C ASP A 47 -13.47 -7.26 7.34
N GLN A 48 -13.20 -6.05 6.83
CA GLN A 48 -14.07 -5.27 5.94
C GLN A 48 -13.27 -4.65 4.79
N TRP A 49 -12.56 -5.50 4.05
CA TRP A 49 -11.81 -5.09 2.86
C TRP A 49 -11.79 -6.20 1.81
N TYR A 50 -11.51 -5.82 0.58
CA TYR A 50 -11.35 -6.73 -0.54
C TYR A 50 -9.96 -6.55 -1.14
N ASP A 51 -9.30 -7.67 -1.45
CA ASP A 51 -8.02 -7.64 -2.13
C ASP A 51 -8.23 -7.23 -3.59
N ILE A 52 -7.48 -6.22 -4.03
CA ILE A 52 -7.48 -5.76 -5.41
C ILE A 52 -6.41 -6.47 -6.25
N GLY A 53 -5.61 -7.37 -5.67
CA GLY A 53 -4.55 -8.07 -6.39
C GLY A 53 -3.23 -7.30 -6.44
N PHE A 54 -2.13 -8.04 -6.57
CA PHE A 54 -0.77 -7.51 -6.60
C PHE A 54 -0.56 -6.58 -7.81
N GLU A 55 -1.14 -6.92 -8.95
CA GLU A 55 -1.02 -6.20 -10.21
C GLU A 55 -1.51 -4.75 -10.13
N HIS A 56 -2.46 -4.46 -9.23
CA HIS A 56 -3.03 -3.13 -9.04
C HIS A 56 -2.33 -2.31 -7.94
N ASN A 57 -1.36 -2.88 -7.22
CA ASN A 57 -0.58 -2.18 -6.19
C ASN A 57 0.80 -2.85 -6.00
N ALA A 58 1.57 -2.96 -7.09
CA ALA A 58 2.83 -3.71 -7.10
C ALA A 58 3.91 -2.96 -6.30
N ASN A 59 4.06 -3.33 -5.03
CA ASN A 59 4.95 -2.69 -4.07
C ASN A 59 6.43 -3.04 -4.32
N LEU A 60 7.32 -2.05 -4.43
CA LEU A 60 8.75 -2.27 -4.68
C LEU A 60 9.48 -3.07 -3.58
N ALA A 61 8.90 -3.23 -2.39
CA ALA A 61 9.42 -4.17 -1.41
C ALA A 61 9.44 -5.62 -1.96
N ILE A 62 8.45 -6.00 -2.79
CA ILE A 62 8.42 -7.31 -3.47
C ILE A 62 9.50 -7.39 -4.53
N PHE A 63 9.69 -6.34 -5.35
CA PHE A 63 10.79 -6.29 -6.32
C PHE A 63 12.16 -6.56 -5.67
N ARG A 64 12.39 -5.98 -4.48
CA ARG A 64 13.64 -6.12 -3.74
C ARG A 64 13.77 -7.46 -3.01
N HIS A 65 12.74 -7.86 -2.27
CA HIS A 65 12.83 -8.97 -1.31
C HIS A 65 12.26 -10.29 -1.83
N ASN A 66 11.44 -10.26 -2.88
CA ASN A 66 10.89 -11.45 -3.54
C ASN A 66 10.89 -11.28 -5.05
N ARG A 67 12.09 -11.13 -5.60
CA ARG A 67 12.32 -10.88 -7.03
C ARG A 67 11.68 -11.93 -7.93
N SER A 68 11.72 -13.21 -7.52
CA SER A 68 11.14 -14.31 -8.30
C SER A 68 9.63 -14.17 -8.48
N TYR A 69 8.91 -13.70 -7.45
CA TYR A 69 7.47 -13.46 -7.55
C TYR A 69 7.18 -12.28 -8.47
N TRP A 70 7.96 -11.19 -8.34
CA TRP A 70 7.84 -10.04 -9.22
C TRP A 70 7.99 -10.46 -10.69
N ASP A 71 9.08 -11.12 -11.04
CA ASP A 71 9.39 -11.48 -12.43
C ASP A 71 8.34 -12.44 -13.03
N ARG A 72 7.73 -13.31 -12.22
CA ARG A 72 6.64 -14.20 -12.68
C ARG A 72 5.34 -13.45 -13.03
N HIS A 73 5.08 -12.31 -12.40
CA HIS A 73 3.84 -11.55 -12.58
C HIS A 73 4.07 -10.20 -13.28
N GLU A 74 5.30 -9.90 -13.70
CA GLU A 74 5.70 -8.57 -14.20
C GLU A 74 4.84 -8.10 -15.37
N THR A 75 4.47 -9.02 -16.27
CA THR A 75 3.62 -8.73 -17.43
C THR A 75 2.16 -8.42 -17.09
N GLU A 76 1.73 -8.76 -15.88
CA GLU A 76 0.36 -8.53 -15.40
C GLU A 76 0.24 -7.19 -14.66
N ILE A 77 1.35 -6.63 -14.18
CA ILE A 77 1.39 -5.40 -13.38
C ILE A 77 0.76 -4.23 -14.14
N ARG A 78 -0.19 -3.56 -13.48
CA ARG A 78 -0.89 -2.37 -13.97
C ARG A 78 -0.44 -1.10 -13.26
N ILE A 79 -0.12 -1.18 -11.97
CA ILE A 79 0.30 -0.04 -11.15
C ILE A 79 1.52 -0.42 -10.32
N VAL A 80 2.61 0.34 -10.47
CA VAL A 80 3.83 0.20 -9.66
C VAL A 80 3.79 1.19 -8.49
N HIS A 81 3.93 0.68 -7.28
CA HIS A 81 4.01 1.50 -6.07
C HIS A 81 5.47 1.62 -5.58
N TYR A 82 6.06 2.79 -5.84
CA TYR A 82 7.43 3.17 -5.45
C TYR A 82 7.57 3.46 -3.94
N THR A 83 7.51 2.42 -3.12
CA THR A 83 7.59 2.48 -1.65
C THR A 83 9.00 2.66 -1.09
N MET A 84 10.01 2.08 -1.76
CA MET A 84 11.38 1.99 -1.23
C MET A 84 12.33 3.03 -1.81
N ASN A 85 12.24 3.27 -3.12
CA ASN A 85 13.04 4.26 -3.84
C ASN A 85 12.13 5.06 -4.75
N LYS A 86 12.18 6.39 -4.64
CA LYS A 86 11.37 7.27 -5.47
C LYS A 86 12.00 7.38 -6.86
N PRO A 87 11.23 7.32 -7.95
CA PRO A 87 11.77 7.24 -9.30
C PRO A 87 12.62 8.47 -9.68
N TRP A 88 12.25 9.66 -9.20
CA TRP A 88 13.03 10.89 -9.40
C TRP A 88 14.31 10.99 -8.54
N LYS A 89 14.59 9.98 -7.71
CA LYS A 89 15.83 9.82 -6.92
C LYS A 89 16.39 8.40 -7.11
N CYS A 90 16.39 7.96 -8.37
CA CYS A 90 16.75 6.60 -8.70
C CYS A 90 18.15 6.24 -8.20
N SER A 91 18.27 5.11 -7.51
CA SER A 91 19.55 4.52 -7.16
C SER A 91 19.86 3.33 -8.08
N ARG A 92 21.14 2.97 -8.17
CA ARG A 92 21.60 1.84 -9.00
C ARG A 92 20.88 0.51 -8.67
N GLU A 93 20.46 0.32 -7.42
CA GLU A 93 19.72 -0.89 -6.99
C GLU A 93 18.33 -0.99 -7.64
N TYR A 94 17.71 0.14 -8.02
CA TYR A 94 16.35 0.20 -8.57
C TYR A 94 16.31 0.65 -10.03
N GLU A 95 17.45 0.72 -10.71
CA GLU A 95 17.57 1.26 -12.07
C GLU A 95 16.52 0.67 -13.03
N ARG A 96 16.36 -0.66 -13.04
CA ARG A 96 15.33 -1.33 -13.87
C ARG A 96 13.91 -0.90 -13.50
N ALA A 97 13.60 -0.78 -12.21
CA ALA A 97 12.27 -0.38 -11.78
C ALA A 97 11.97 1.08 -12.12
N CYS A 98 12.97 1.96 -12.03
CA CYS A 98 12.82 3.37 -12.37
C CYS A 98 12.50 3.61 -13.85
N LEU A 99 12.86 2.68 -14.75
CA LEU A 99 12.50 2.77 -16.17
C LEU A 99 11.00 2.63 -16.44
N TRP A 100 10.20 2.22 -15.44
CA TRP A 100 8.73 2.14 -15.56
C TRP A 100 8.01 3.44 -15.17
N TRP A 101 8.72 4.47 -14.71
CA TRP A 101 8.14 5.78 -14.39
C TRP A 101 8.12 6.67 -15.63
#